data_AF-A0A6A5ATB5-F1
#
_entry.id   AF-A0A6A5ATB5-F1
#
_cell.length_a   1.000
_cell.length_b   1.000
_cell.length_c   1.000
_cell.angle_alpha   90.00
_cell.angle_beta   90.00
_cell.angle_gamma   90.00
#
_symmetry.space_group_name_H-M   'P 1'
#
loop_
_entity.id
_entity.type
_entity.pdbx_description
1 polymer ?
#
loop_
_entity_poly.entity_id
_entity_poly.type
_entity_poly.pdbx_seq_one_letter_code
_entity_poly.pdbx_strand_id
1 'polypeptide(L)'
;MLTRVMCSTLVTRDENPTLKYPDVVYHYVWHRKLRQWKPRLRMTNKLSRLQGVSPRDKERYCLRVLLIHQPLPSSFESLRTVNGTVHQLFEDACVALGLMESDLEWFHCMDEGRHFRLPKSLRNLFCVILCFCNPTD
;
A
#
# COMPACT_ATOMS: atom_id res chain seq x y z
N MET A 1 7.75 10.99 -6.94
CA MET A 1 8.51 10.74 -5.70
C MET A 1 8.62 9.24 -5.44
N LEU A 2 7.54 8.48 -5.57
CA LEU A 2 7.51 7.01 -5.52
C LEU A 2 8.26 6.32 -6.68
N THR A 3 8.19 6.87 -7.89
CA THR A 3 8.95 6.40 -9.07
C THR A 3 10.47 6.51 -8.94
N ARG A 4 10.99 7.36 -8.04
CA ARG A 4 12.43 7.45 -7.76
C ARG A 4 12.95 6.32 -6.87
N VAL A 5 12.04 5.68 -6.13
CA VAL A 5 12.37 4.58 -5.21
C VAL A 5 12.79 3.37 -6.02
N MET A 6 11.97 2.91 -6.96
CA MET A 6 12.20 1.62 -7.62
C MET A 6 13.41 1.58 -8.57
N CYS A 7 13.75 2.69 -9.21
CA CYS A 7 14.77 2.70 -10.28
C CYS A 7 16.23 2.63 -9.76
N SER A 8 16.45 2.62 -8.45
CA SER A 8 17.79 2.70 -7.84
C SER A 8 17.98 1.88 -6.56
N THR A 9 16.91 1.29 -6.02
CA THR A 9 16.95 0.45 -4.82
C THR A 9 17.49 -0.97 -5.08
N LEU A 10 17.75 -1.33 -6.34
CA LEU A 10 18.37 -2.62 -6.70
C LEU A 10 19.72 -2.80 -5.99
N VAL A 11 20.56 -1.75 -5.96
CA VAL A 11 21.88 -1.81 -5.31
C VAL A 11 21.79 -2.01 -3.79
N THR A 12 20.79 -1.42 -3.13
CA THR A 12 20.58 -1.61 -1.68
C THR A 12 19.90 -2.93 -1.33
N ARG A 13 19.19 -3.55 -2.28
CA ARG A 13 18.53 -4.85 -2.10
C ARG A 13 19.54 -5.99 -2.14
N ASP A 14 20.53 -5.93 -3.03
CA ASP A 14 21.57 -6.97 -3.12
C ASP A 14 22.37 -7.11 -1.82
N GLU A 15 22.53 -6.02 -1.07
CA GLU A 15 23.16 -6.03 0.26
C GLU A 15 22.24 -6.60 1.35
N ASN A 16 20.92 -6.37 1.27
CA ASN A 16 19.95 -6.90 2.23
C ASN A 16 18.56 -7.13 1.58
N PRO A 17 18.18 -8.39 1.29
CA PRO A 17 16.92 -8.71 0.60
C PRO A 17 15.68 -8.51 1.47
N THR A 18 15.84 -8.35 2.79
CA THR A 18 14.73 -8.16 3.74
C THR A 18 14.43 -6.69 4.05
N LEU A 19 15.21 -5.78 3.47
CA LEU A 19 15.12 -4.35 3.74
C LEU A 19 13.79 -3.78 3.25
N LYS A 20 13.05 -3.11 4.13
CA LYS A 20 11.79 -2.44 3.79
C LYS A 20 12.04 -0.97 3.47
N TYR A 21 11.09 -0.33 2.81
CA TYR A 21 11.21 1.09 2.48
C TYR A 21 11.47 2.01 3.70
N PRO A 22 10.82 1.82 4.86
CA PRO A 22 11.08 2.64 6.05
C PRO A 22 12.55 2.56 6.52
N ASP A 23 13.15 1.37 6.40
CA ASP A 23 14.53 1.13 6.79
C ASP A 23 15.51 1.85 5.85
N VAL A 24 15.21 1.83 4.54
CA VAL A 24 15.99 2.59 3.54
C VAL A 24 16.00 4.08 3.89
N VAL A 25 14.81 4.61 4.19
CA VAL A 25 14.63 6.01 4.55
C VAL A 25 15.40 6.39 5.81
N TYR A 26 15.48 5.47 6.77
CA TYR A 26 16.19 5.66 8.02
C TYR A 26 17.71 5.63 7.79
N HIS A 27 18.21 4.61 7.11
CA HIS A 27 19.64 4.33 6.98
C HIS A 27 20.33 5.02 5.79
N TYR A 28 19.58 5.44 4.76
CA TYR A 28 20.14 5.94 3.52
C TYR A 28 19.57 7.32 3.13
N VAL A 29 20.34 8.05 2.32
CA VAL A 29 19.94 9.34 1.74
C VAL A 29 20.10 9.31 0.23
N TRP A 30 19.11 9.82 -0.48
CA TRP A 30 19.14 9.92 -1.94
C TRP A 30 20.15 10.95 -2.43
N HIS A 31 21.16 10.51 -3.19
CA HIS A 31 22.15 11.40 -3.78
C HIS A 31 21.74 11.80 -5.21
N ARG A 32 21.06 12.95 -5.35
CA ARG A 32 20.41 13.38 -6.62
C ARG A 32 21.32 13.36 -7.85
N LYS A 33 22.59 13.76 -7.71
CA LYS A 33 23.55 13.81 -8.84
C LYS A 33 23.99 12.42 -9.31
N LEU A 34 24.16 11.50 -8.36
CA LEU A 34 24.64 10.14 -8.66
C LEU A 34 23.49 9.16 -8.86
N ARG A 35 22.23 9.60 -8.62
CA ARG A 35 21.02 8.78 -8.69
C ARG A 35 21.16 7.46 -7.92
N GLN A 36 21.80 7.52 -6.75
CA GLN A 36 22.03 6.36 -5.90
C GLN A 36 21.70 6.69 -4.45
N TRP A 37 21.33 5.67 -3.70
CA TRP A 37 21.24 5.73 -2.25
C TRP A 37 22.64 5.63 -1.66
N LYS A 38 22.96 6.50 -0.70
CA LYS A 38 24.20 6.41 0.07
C LYS A 38 23.87 6.24 1.56
N PRO A 39 24.66 5.45 2.30
CA PRO A 39 24.49 5.31 3.73
C PRO A 39 24.58 6.69 4.40
N ARG A 40 23.73 6.91 5.38
CA ARG A 40 23.64 8.16 6.12
C ARG A 40 24.80 8.25 7.11
N LEU A 41 25.64 9.26 6.95
CA LEU A 41 26.78 9.51 7.85
C LEU A 41 26.39 10.03 9.24
N ARG A 42 25.25 10.73 9.35
CA ARG A 42 24.72 11.25 10.61
C ARG A 42 23.27 10.83 10.81
N MET A 43 23.04 9.88 11.70
CA MET A 43 21.69 9.50 12.12
C MET A 43 21.01 10.71 12.76
N THR A 44 19.81 11.02 12.28
CA THR A 44 18.95 12.06 12.85
C THR A 44 17.62 11.39 13.14
N ASN A 45 16.97 11.69 14.27
CA ASN A 45 15.64 11.15 14.62
C ASN A 45 14.51 11.65 13.70
N LYS A 46 14.84 12.16 12.51
CA LYS A 46 13.90 12.62 11.50
C LYS A 46 13.72 11.51 10.47
N LEU A 47 12.64 10.75 10.61
CA LEU A 47 12.14 9.88 9.56
C LEU A 47 11.85 10.73 8.32
N SER A 48 12.30 10.29 7.13
CA SER A 48 11.91 11.01 5.92
C SER A 48 10.39 10.90 5.74
N ARG A 49 9.76 12.01 5.33
CA ARG A 49 8.32 12.06 5.15
C ARG A 49 7.95 11.35 3.84
N LEU A 50 7.40 10.15 3.95
CA LEU A 50 6.53 9.62 2.90
C LEU A 50 5.45 10.67 2.60
N GLN A 51 5.27 11.00 1.32
CA GLN A 51 4.26 11.96 0.94
C GLN A 51 2.89 11.50 1.47
N GLY A 52 2.14 12.41 2.09
CA GLY A 52 0.76 12.14 2.45
C GLY A 52 -0.02 11.82 1.17
N VAL A 53 -0.57 10.62 1.10
CA VAL A 53 -1.47 10.20 0.02
C VAL A 53 -2.86 10.14 0.61
N SER A 54 -3.81 10.76 -0.08
CA SER A 54 -5.22 10.70 0.31
C SER A 54 -5.74 9.27 0.11
N PRO A 55 -6.52 8.70 1.05
CA PRO A 55 -7.20 7.42 0.84
C PRO A 55 -8.14 7.40 -0.38
N ARG A 56 -8.57 8.58 -0.87
CA ARG A 56 -9.36 8.69 -2.11
C ARG A 56 -8.60 8.29 -3.36
N ASP A 57 -7.27 8.36 -3.32
CA ASP A 57 -6.39 7.92 -4.40
C ASP A 57 -5.95 6.48 -4.09
N LYS A 58 -6.86 5.53 -4.32
CA LYS A 58 -6.71 4.13 -3.91
C LYS A 58 -5.42 3.52 -4.47
N GLU A 59 -5.09 3.78 -5.73
CA GLU A 59 -3.88 3.28 -6.37
C GLU A 59 -2.60 3.74 -5.64
N ARG A 60 -2.44 5.06 -5.42
CA ARG A 60 -1.24 5.59 -4.75
C ARG A 60 -1.21 5.23 -3.27
N TYR A 61 -2.38 5.09 -2.64
CA TYR A 61 -2.49 4.68 -1.25
C TYR A 61 -2.03 3.23 -1.10
N CYS A 62 -2.52 2.31 -1.93
CA CYS A 62 -2.10 0.91 -1.96
C CYS A 62 -0.62 0.76 -2.28
N LEU A 63 -0.11 1.48 -3.28
CA LEU A 63 1.31 1.48 -3.59
C LEU A 63 2.17 1.87 -2.37
N ARG A 64 1.72 2.88 -1.60
CA ARG A 64 2.42 3.30 -0.38
C ARG A 64 2.35 2.23 0.70
N VAL A 65 1.19 1.62 0.91
CA VAL A 65 1.00 0.53 1.89
C VAL A 65 1.91 -0.65 1.55
N LEU A 66 1.92 -1.10 0.30
CA LEU A 66 2.80 -2.18 -0.15
C LEU A 66 4.28 -1.87 0.12
N LEU A 67 4.75 -0.68 -0.25
CA LEU A 67 6.15 -0.29 -0.01
C LEU A 67 6.56 -0.30 1.47
N ILE A 68 5.62 -0.04 2.39
CA ILE A 68 5.89 -0.06 3.84
C ILE A 68 6.00 -1.49 4.35
N HIS A 69 5.14 -2.39 3.87
CA HIS A 69 5.00 -3.73 4.44
C HIS A 69 5.86 -4.80 3.74
N GLN A 70 6.07 -4.67 2.42
CA GLN A 70 6.85 -5.58 1.60
C GLN A 70 8.36 -5.24 1.61
N PRO A 71 9.23 -6.24 1.42
CA PRO A 71 10.64 -6.00 1.08
C PRO A 71 10.75 -5.17 -0.20
N LEU A 72 11.86 -4.45 -0.35
CA LEU A 72 12.11 -3.61 -1.51
C LEU A 72 11.90 -4.39 -2.82
N PRO A 73 10.91 -4.02 -3.64
CA PRO A 73 10.67 -4.68 -4.90
C PRO A 73 11.77 -4.34 -5.92
N SER A 74 12.08 -5.27 -6.82
CA SER A 74 12.95 -5.03 -7.97
C SER A 74 12.20 -4.36 -9.13
N SER A 75 10.89 -4.59 -9.20
CA SER A 75 9.97 -4.03 -10.19
C SER A 75 8.58 -3.80 -9.60
N PHE A 76 7.76 -2.97 -10.25
CA PHE A 76 6.36 -2.82 -9.85
C PHE A 76 5.57 -4.13 -9.93
N GLU A 77 5.97 -5.03 -10.82
CA GLU A 77 5.41 -6.38 -10.91
C GLU A 77 5.75 -7.19 -9.66
N SER A 78 7.02 -7.19 -9.24
CA SER A 78 7.43 -7.88 -8.00
C SER A 78 6.74 -7.35 -6.75
N LEU A 79 6.37 -6.05 -6.74
CA LEU A 79 5.62 -5.46 -5.63
C LEU A 79 4.16 -5.94 -5.59
N ARG A 80 3.60 -6.29 -6.74
CA ARG A 80 2.25 -6.87 -6.87
C ARG A 80 2.26 -8.39 -6.80
N THR A 81 3.42 -9.02 -6.66
CA THR A 81 3.52 -10.47 -6.49
C THR A 81 3.32 -10.84 -5.03
N VAL A 82 2.25 -11.58 -4.74
CA VAL A 82 1.95 -12.09 -3.40
C VAL A 82 1.87 -13.61 -3.49
N ASN A 83 2.65 -14.31 -2.67
CA ASN A 83 2.69 -15.79 -2.64
C ASN A 83 2.92 -16.45 -4.02
N GLY A 84 3.69 -15.81 -4.91
CA GLY A 84 3.98 -16.32 -6.25
C GLY A 84 2.93 -15.99 -7.31
N THR A 85 1.83 -15.31 -6.97
CA THR A 85 0.82 -14.84 -7.90
C THR A 85 0.99 -13.34 -8.18
N VAL A 86 1.06 -12.96 -9.45
CA VAL A 86 1.14 -11.55 -9.87
C VAL A 86 -0.28 -10.98 -9.96
N HIS A 87 -0.57 -9.96 -9.16
CA HIS A 87 -1.85 -9.27 -9.20
C HIS A 87 -1.86 -8.12 -10.22
N GLN A 88 -3.03 -7.82 -10.79
CA GLN A 88 -3.18 -6.75 -11.78
C GLN A 88 -3.14 -5.38 -11.12
N LEU A 89 -3.85 -5.20 -10.00
CA LEU A 89 -3.89 -3.94 -9.28
C LEU A 89 -3.06 -4.01 -8.00
N PHE A 90 -2.58 -2.85 -7.53
CA PHE A 90 -1.94 -2.76 -6.21
C PHE A 90 -2.93 -3.02 -5.08
N GLU A 91 -4.21 -2.72 -5.31
CA GLU A 91 -5.33 -3.01 -4.39
C GLU A 91 -5.45 -4.52 -4.15
N ASP A 92 -5.52 -5.31 -5.21
CA ASP A 92 -5.59 -6.78 -5.13
C ASP A 92 -4.41 -7.36 -4.34
N ALA A 93 -3.21 -6.83 -4.53
CA ALA A 93 -2.02 -7.25 -3.79
C ALA A 93 -2.12 -6.87 -2.30
N CYS A 94 -2.67 -5.69 -1.97
CA CYS A 94 -2.96 -5.31 -0.58
C CYS A 94 -3.97 -6.25 0.06
N VAL A 95 -5.07 -6.57 -0.64
CA VAL A 95 -6.11 -7.49 -0.17
C VAL A 95 -5.55 -8.90 0.04
N ALA A 96 -4.77 -9.41 -0.91
CA ALA A 96 -4.12 -10.72 -0.80
C ALA A 96 -3.12 -10.81 0.38
N LEU A 97 -2.55 -9.68 0.81
CA LEU A 97 -1.70 -9.58 2.00
C LEU A 97 -2.47 -9.33 3.29
N GLY A 98 -3.80 -9.14 3.22
CA GLY A 98 -4.62 -8.75 4.37
C GLY A 98 -4.34 -7.32 4.89
N LEU A 99 -3.80 -6.45 4.04
CA LEU A 99 -3.50 -5.05 4.36
C LEU A 99 -4.67 -4.10 4.08
N MET A 100 -5.67 -4.57 3.35
CA MET A 100 -6.88 -3.83 3.00
C MET A 100 -8.06 -4.79 2.90
N GLU A 101 -9.23 -4.36 3.36
CA GLU A 101 -10.50 -5.09 3.21
C GLU A 101 -11.00 -4.96 1.76
N SER A 102 -11.57 -6.03 1.23
CA SER A 102 -12.15 -6.04 -0.12
C SER A 102 -13.54 -5.40 -0.08
N ASP A 103 -13.94 -4.70 -1.15
CA ASP A 103 -15.30 -4.18 -1.27
C ASP A 103 -16.37 -5.28 -1.31
N LEU A 104 -15.98 -6.54 -1.52
CA LEU A 104 -16.84 -7.71 -1.30
C LEU A 104 -17.44 -7.74 0.10
N GLU A 105 -16.75 -7.22 1.11
CA GLU A 105 -17.27 -7.20 2.48
C GLU A 105 -18.54 -6.36 2.60
N TRP A 106 -18.67 -5.29 1.81
CA TRP A 106 -19.91 -4.49 1.77
C TRP A 106 -21.06 -5.27 1.15
N PHE A 107 -20.79 -6.04 0.10
CA PHE A 107 -21.77 -6.91 -0.53
C PHE A 107 -22.22 -8.03 0.43
N HIS A 108 -21.27 -8.69 1.12
CA HIS A 108 -21.58 -9.69 2.13
C HIS A 108 -22.37 -9.10 3.31
N CYS A 109 -21.99 -7.92 3.79
CA CYS A 109 -22.71 -7.22 4.86
C CYS A 109 -24.16 -6.88 4.44
N MET A 110 -24.36 -6.45 3.20
CA MET A 110 -25.71 -6.18 2.65
C MET A 110 -26.53 -7.46 2.45
N ASP A 111 -25.90 -8.56 2.01
CA ASP A 111 -26.56 -9.86 1.83
C ASP A 111 -26.93 -10.50 3.19
N GLU A 112 -26.07 -10.41 4.19
CA GLU A 112 -26.41 -10.77 5.57
C GLU A 112 -27.53 -9.88 6.12
N GLY A 113 -27.44 -8.56 5.92
CA GLY A 113 -28.46 -7.59 6.34
C GLY A 113 -29.84 -7.85 5.74
N ARG A 114 -29.90 -8.45 4.54
CA ARG A 114 -31.16 -8.91 3.91
C ARG A 114 -31.89 -9.93 4.79
N HIS A 115 -31.17 -10.76 5.54
CA HIS A 115 -31.73 -11.81 6.38
C HIS A 115 -32.25 -11.29 7.74
N PHE A 116 -31.70 -10.17 8.27
CA PHE A 116 -31.96 -9.67 9.63
C PHE A 116 -33.07 -8.60 9.79
N ARG A 117 -33.82 -8.30 8.71
CA ARG A 117 -35.11 -7.56 8.66
C ARG A 117 -35.12 -6.01 8.69
N LEU A 118 -36.27 -5.52 8.16
CA LEU A 118 -36.86 -4.17 8.05
C LEU A 118 -36.23 -3.22 7.01
N PRO A 119 -37.00 -2.74 6.01
CA PRO A 119 -36.51 -1.87 4.92
C PRO A 119 -35.82 -0.58 5.37
N LYS A 120 -36.11 -0.10 6.59
CA LYS A 120 -35.49 1.10 7.15
C LYS A 120 -34.04 0.84 7.57
N SER A 121 -33.78 -0.29 8.24
CA SER A 121 -32.46 -0.68 8.71
C SER A 121 -31.51 -0.95 7.54
N LEU A 122 -32.01 -1.63 6.50
CA LEU A 122 -31.24 -1.89 5.28
C LEU A 122 -30.82 -0.60 4.56
N ARG A 123 -31.73 0.38 4.46
CA ARG A 123 -31.43 1.70 3.88
C ARG A 123 -30.41 2.48 4.70
N ASN A 124 -30.51 2.43 6.02
CA ASN A 124 -29.53 3.06 6.90
C ASN A 124 -28.15 2.43 6.74
N LEU A 125 -28.07 1.09 6.68
CA LEU A 125 -26.82 0.37 6.44
C LEU A 125 -26.18 0.79 5.11
N PHE A 126 -26.98 0.85 4.04
CA PHE A 126 -26.53 1.33 2.73
C PHE A 126 -25.98 2.78 2.79
N CYS A 127 -26.67 3.69 3.48
CA CYS A 127 -26.16 5.07 3.65
C CYS A 127 -24.84 5.12 4.41
N VAL A 128 -24.66 4.29 5.45
CA VAL A 128 -23.40 4.19 6.20
C VAL A 128 -22.26 3.73 5.28
N ILE A 129 -22.50 2.68 4.48
CA ILE A 129 -21.52 2.17 3.53
C ILE A 129 -21.14 3.26 2.50
N LEU A 130 -22.11 3.96 1.92
CA LEU A 130 -21.84 5.03 0.96
C LEU A 130 -21.09 6.23 1.57
N CYS A 131 -21.42 6.61 2.81
CA CYS A 131 -20.82 7.78 3.45
C CYS A 131 -19.40 7.52 3.97
N PHE A 132 -19.10 6.29 4.39
CA PHE A 132 -17.88 6.01 5.16
C PHE A 132 -16.94 5.00 4.49
N CYS A 133 -17.44 4.12 3.63
CA CYS A 133 -16.66 2.97 3.16
C CYS A 133 -16.11 3.12 1.73
N ASN A 134 -16.49 4.16 0.97
CA ASN A 134 -16.08 4.37 -0.43
C ASN A 134 -16.11 3.07 -1.28
N PRO A 135 -17.26 2.36 -1.32
CA PRO A 135 -17.39 1.17 -2.14
C PRO A 135 -17.07 1.52 -3.60
N THR A 136 -16.25 0.71 -4.26
CA THR A 136 -16.12 0.73 -5.72
C THR A 136 -17.22 -0.15 -6.33
N ASP A 137 -17.70 0.26 -7.51
CA ASP A 137 -18.84 -0.32 -8.25
C ASP A 137 -18.63 -1.82 -8.61
#